data_AF-G6EJY5-F1
#
_entry.id   AF-G6EJY5-F1
#
_cell.length_a   1.000
_cell.length_b   1.000
_cell.length_c   1.000
_cell.angle_alpha   90.00
_cell.angle_beta   90.00
_cell.angle_gamma   90.00
#
_symmetry.space_group_name_H-M   'P 1'
#
loop_
_entity.id
_entity.type
_entity.pdbx_description
1 polymer ?
#
loop_
_entity_poly.entity_id
_entity_poly.type
_entity_poly.pdbx_seq_one_letter_code
_entity_poly.pdbx_strand_id
1 'polypeptide(L)'
;MTIPYKHCTVRLDRGKYDRLVALAAERGCTPSDLLRAAVDAFLGSGQLLSSSHRRIARISEFQQLALDIIIREQFPEYRDRIIAETDKRLEQYHGA
;
A
#
# COMPACT_ATOMS: atom_id res chain seq x y z
N MET A 1 -25.98 4.15 -18.02
CA MET A 1 -24.88 4.73 -18.82
C MET A 1 -24.03 3.58 -19.33
N THR A 2 -23.91 3.39 -20.64
CA THR A 2 -23.06 2.34 -21.23
C THR A 2 -21.61 2.77 -21.18
N ILE A 3 -20.76 1.99 -20.49
CA ILE A 3 -19.32 2.24 -20.43
C ILE A 3 -18.72 1.84 -21.79
N PRO A 4 -17.98 2.71 -22.49
CA PRO A 4 -17.36 2.34 -23.76
C PRO A 4 -16.20 1.37 -23.51
N TYR A 5 -16.31 0.14 -24.05
CA TYR A 5 -15.24 -0.85 -23.98
C TYR A 5 -14.33 -0.75 -25.21
N LYS A 6 -13.02 -0.83 -24.99
CA LYS A 6 -12.02 -0.99 -26.05
C LYS A 6 -11.52 -2.44 -26.07
N HIS A 7 -11.53 -3.07 -27.24
CA HIS A 7 -10.98 -4.42 -27.39
C HIS A 7 -9.46 -4.42 -27.17
N CYS A 8 -8.97 -5.32 -26.33
CA CYS A 8 -7.55 -5.57 -26.13
C CYS A 8 -7.28 -7.07 -26.06
N THR A 9 -6.12 -7.48 -26.59
CA THR A 9 -5.68 -8.88 -26.56
C THR A 9 -4.52 -9.00 -25.58
N VAL A 10 -4.65 -9.91 -24.61
CA VAL A 10 -3.61 -10.18 -23.60
C VAL A 10 -3.22 -11.65 -23.67
N ARG A 11 -1.92 -11.93 -23.60
CA ARG A 11 -1.41 -13.31 -23.51
C ARG A 11 -1.21 -13.68 -22.05
N LEU A 12 -1.81 -14.79 -21.63
CA LEU A 12 -1.67 -15.34 -20.29
C LEU A 12 -0.92 -16.68 -20.39
N ASP A 13 -0.16 -16.98 -19.35
CA ASP A 13 0.34 -18.34 -19.14
C ASP A 13 -0.83 -19.33 -19.09
N ARG A 14 -0.59 -20.55 -19.61
CA ARG A 14 -1.65 -21.56 -19.75
C ARG A 14 -2.26 -21.94 -18.41
N GLY A 15 -1.44 -22.20 -17.38
CA GLY A 15 -1.93 -22.57 -16.05
C GLY A 15 -2.72 -21.44 -15.39
N LYS A 16 -2.31 -20.18 -15.61
CA LYS A 16 -3.06 -19.01 -15.13
C LYS A 16 -4.41 -18.85 -15.84
N TYR A 17 -4.45 -19.11 -17.15
CA TYR A 17 -5.69 -19.05 -17.91
C TYR A 17 -6.67 -20.15 -17.48
N ASP A 18 -6.20 -21.38 -17.31
CA ASP A 18 -7.05 -22.49 -16.88
C ASP A 18 -7.66 -22.22 -15.49
N ARG A 19 -6.87 -21.66 -14.57
CA ARG A 19 -7.35 -21.22 -13.24
C ARG A 19 -8.36 -20.08 -13.32
N LEU A 20 -8.17 -19.12 -14.23
CA LEU A 20 -9.12 -18.04 -14.48
C LEU A 20 -10.47 -18.58 -14.97
N VAL A 21 -10.44 -19.54 -15.91
CA VAL A 21 -11.66 -20.16 -16.46
C VAL A 21 -12.42 -20.92 -15.38
N ALA A 22 -11.73 -21.71 -14.55
CA ALA A 22 -12.36 -22.41 -13.44
C ALA A 22 -13.05 -21.44 -12.46
N LEU A 23 -12.35 -20.37 -12.06
CA LEU A 23 -12.89 -19.37 -11.15
C LEU A 23 -14.06 -18.59 -11.74
N ALA A 24 -14.05 -18.33 -13.06
CA ALA A 24 -15.15 -17.67 -13.74
C ALA A 24 -16.40 -18.57 -13.79
N ALA A 25 -16.21 -19.87 -14.04
CA ALA A 25 -17.29 -20.85 -14.01
C ALA A 25 -17.92 -20.99 -12.61
N GLU A 26 -17.10 -21.05 -11.55
CA GLU A 26 -17.57 -21.06 -10.15
C GLU A 26 -18.43 -19.83 -9.81
N ARG A 27 -18.12 -18.68 -10.41
CA ARG A 27 -18.81 -17.40 -10.16
C ARG A 27 -19.94 -17.11 -11.14
N GLY A 28 -20.20 -18.00 -12.10
CA GLY A 28 -21.23 -17.81 -13.12
C GLY A 28 -20.97 -16.61 -14.04
N CYS A 29 -19.71 -16.22 -14.26
CA CYS A 29 -19.34 -15.09 -15.12
C CYS A 29 -18.36 -15.51 -16.22
N THR A 30 -18.11 -14.63 -17.20
CA THR A 30 -17.13 -14.93 -18.24
C THR A 30 -15.71 -14.65 -17.73
N PRO A 31 -14.67 -15.34 -18.26
CA PRO A 31 -13.28 -15.02 -17.95
C PRO A 31 -12.93 -13.54 -18.22
N SER A 32 -13.54 -12.94 -19.24
CA SER A 32 -13.37 -11.52 -19.57
C SER A 32 -13.97 -10.59 -18.50
N ASP A 33 -15.13 -10.94 -17.93
CA ASP A 33 -15.72 -10.15 -16.84
C ASP A 33 -14.88 -10.23 -15.57
N LEU A 34 -14.35 -11.43 -15.27
CA LEU A 34 -13.46 -11.63 -14.14
C LEU A 34 -12.14 -10.86 -14.31
N LEU A 35 -11.56 -10.87 -15.51
CA LEU A 35 -10.37 -10.08 -15.83
C LEU A 35 -10.63 -8.58 -15.71
N ARG A 36 -11.78 -8.09 -16.21
CA ARG A 36 -12.14 -6.68 -16.10
C ARG A 36 -12.29 -6.25 -14.64
N ALA A 37 -13.01 -7.03 -13.84
CA ALA A 37 -13.15 -6.79 -12.41
C ALA A 37 -11.81 -6.82 -11.66
N ALA A 38 -10.91 -7.73 -12.04
CA ALA A 38 -9.56 -7.80 -11.45
C ALA A 38 -8.72 -6.57 -11.81
N VAL A 39 -8.79 -6.08 -13.06
CA VAL A 39 -8.11 -4.85 -13.47
C VAL A 39 -8.69 -3.64 -12.75
N ASP A 40 -10.01 -3.52 -12.65
CA ASP A 40 -10.68 -2.43 -11.94
C ASP A 40 -10.29 -2.42 -10.45
N ALA A 41 -10.28 -3.58 -9.80
CA ALA A 41 -9.85 -3.73 -8.41
C ALA A 41 -8.36 -3.41 -8.24
N PHE A 42 -7.50 -3.81 -9.18
CA PHE A 42 -6.06 -3.51 -9.13
C PHE A 42 -5.79 -2.01 -9.30
N LEU A 43 -6.43 -1.37 -10.27
CA LEU A 43 -6.29 0.07 -10.51
C LEU A 43 -6.87 0.90 -9.35
N GLY A 44 -8.02 0.48 -8.79
CA GLY A 44 -8.60 1.10 -7.61
C GLY A 44 -7.76 0.93 -6.34
N SER A 45 -7.20 -0.26 -6.11
CA SER A 45 -6.37 -0.55 -4.93
C SER A 45 -5.01 0.14 -4.98
N GLY A 46 -4.37 0.28 -6.15
CA GLY A 46 -3.13 1.05 -6.29
C GLY A 46 -3.30 2.51 -5.87
N GLN A 47 -4.45 3.11 -6.16
CA GLN A 47 -4.78 4.48 -5.76
C GLN A 47 -5.06 4.60 -4.26
N LEU A 48 -5.70 3.60 -3.66
CA LEU A 48 -5.94 3.53 -2.21
C LEU A 48 -4.65 3.30 -1.42
N LEU A 49 -3.77 2.41 -1.88
CA LEU A 49 -2.48 2.14 -1.22
C LEU A 49 -1.55 3.36 -1.32
N SER A 50 -1.46 4.01 -2.49
CA SER A 50 -0.64 5.21 -2.66
C SER A 50 -1.13 6.38 -1.80
N SER A 51 -2.46 6.62 -1.77
CA SER A 51 -3.05 7.66 -0.92
C SER A 51 -2.91 7.34 0.57
N SER A 52 -3.06 6.07 0.97
CA SER A 52 -2.85 5.59 2.33
C SER A 52 -1.40 5.80 2.79
N HIS A 53 -0.41 5.44 1.97
CA HIS A 53 1.00 5.65 2.31
C HIS A 53 1.35 7.13 2.49
N ARG A 54 0.86 8.01 1.60
CA ARG A 54 1.08 9.47 1.77
C ARG A 54 0.40 10.02 3.01
N ARG A 55 -0.79 9.52 3.36
CA ARG A 55 -1.50 9.91 4.58
C ARG A 55 -0.74 9.45 5.82
N ILE A 56 -0.28 8.21 5.83
CA ILE A 56 0.51 7.66 6.95
C ILE A 56 1.80 8.46 7.10
N ALA A 57 2.54 8.71 6.02
CA ALA A 57 3.74 9.54 6.06
C ALA A 57 3.45 10.93 6.66
N ARG A 58 2.37 11.60 6.23
CA ARG A 58 1.99 12.91 6.77
C ARG A 58 1.65 12.86 8.27
N ILE A 59 0.96 11.82 8.72
CA ILE A 59 0.63 11.65 10.15
C ILE A 59 1.90 11.39 10.96
N SER A 60 2.78 10.53 10.46
CA SER A 60 4.06 10.22 11.10
C SER A 60 4.94 11.48 11.24
N GLU A 61 5.09 12.26 10.17
CA GLU A 61 5.84 13.52 10.20
C GLU A 61 5.23 14.52 11.19
N PHE A 62 3.90 14.65 11.20
CA PHE A 62 3.20 15.50 12.17
C PHE A 62 3.49 15.08 13.61
N GLN A 63 3.43 13.77 13.90
CA GLN A 63 3.72 13.23 15.23
C GLN A 63 5.18 13.44 15.63
N GLN A 64 6.12 13.18 14.73
CA GLN A 64 7.55 13.41 14.97
C GLN A 64 7.84 14.88 15.28
N LEU A 65 7.26 15.81 14.51
CA LEU A 65 7.44 17.24 14.72
C LEU A 65 6.81 17.70 16.05
N ALA A 66 5.59 17.25 16.35
CA ALA A 66 4.93 17.59 17.61
C ALA A 66 5.72 17.08 18.82
N LEU A 67 6.24 15.85 18.76
CA LEU A 67 7.05 15.28 19.83
C LEU A 67 8.39 16.01 19.99
N ASP A 68 9.07 16.38 18.91
CA ASP A 68 10.31 17.16 18.98
C ASP A 68 10.09 18.53 19.63
N ILE A 69 8.98 19.22 19.29
CA ILE A 69 8.61 20.49 19.94
C ILE A 69 8.35 20.27 21.45
N ILE A 70 7.53 19.29 21.81
CA ILE A 70 7.20 18.99 23.21
C ILE A 70 8.46 18.66 24.02
N ILE A 71 9.35 17.81 23.49
CA ILE A 71 10.60 17.42 24.16
C ILE A 71 11.51 18.64 24.33
N ARG A 72 11.66 19.48 23.30
CA ARG A 72 12.51 20.68 23.38
C ARG A 72 11.99 21.70 24.40
N GLU A 73 10.68 21.86 24.49
CA GLU A 73 10.08 22.87 25.38
C GLU A 73 9.95 22.38 26.81
N GLN A 74 9.54 21.13 27.02
CA GLN A 74 9.18 20.61 28.34
C GLN A 74 10.26 19.72 28.98
N PHE A 75 11.09 19.06 28.17
CA PHE A 75 12.03 18.05 28.63
C PHE A 75 13.37 18.06 27.87
N PRO A 76 14.04 19.22 27.72
CA PRO A 76 15.20 19.37 26.85
C PRO A 76 16.36 18.43 27.23
N GLU A 77 16.51 18.08 28.50
CA GLU A 77 17.55 17.19 29.03
C GLU A 77 17.48 15.75 28.48
N TYR A 78 16.32 15.31 28.00
CA TYR A 78 16.16 13.96 27.46
C TYR A 78 16.42 13.88 25.95
N ARG A 79 16.55 15.01 25.25
CA ARG A 79 16.68 15.04 23.79
C ARG A 79 17.83 14.16 23.28
N ASP A 80 19.04 14.38 23.79
CA ASP A 80 20.23 13.66 23.33
C ASP A 80 20.18 12.18 23.73
N ARG A 81 19.59 11.86 24.89
CA ARG A 81 19.36 10.48 25.32
C ARG A 81 18.39 9.75 24.41
N ILE A 82 17.31 10.41 23.98
CA ILE A 82 16.31 9.83 23.08
C ILE A 82 16.93 9.56 21.70
N ILE A 83 17.76 10.48 21.19
CA ILE A 83 18.50 10.30 19.93
C ILE A 83 19.41 9.06 20.03
N ALA A 84 20.27 9.02 21.05
CA ALA A 84 21.22 7.91 21.21
C ALA A 84 20.53 6.54 21.39
N GLU A 85 19.43 6.48 22.14
CA GLU A 85 18.66 5.25 22.30
C GLU A 85 17.92 4.84 21.02
N THR A 86 17.49 5.82 20.20
CA THR A 86 16.88 5.55 18.90
C THR A 86 17.90 4.95 17.93
N ASP A 87 19.10 5.53 17.84
CA ASP A 87 20.19 5.02 17.00
C ASP A 87 20.55 3.59 17.38
N LYS A 88 20.73 3.33 18.68
CA LYS A 88 21.01 1.98 19.20
C LYS A 88 19.95 0.95 18.83
N ARG A 89 18.66 1.33 18.90
CA ARG A 89 17.55 0.44 18.54
C ARG A 89 17.47 0.21 17.03
N LEU A 90 17.81 1.22 16.24
CA LEU A 90 17.87 1.10 14.79
C LEU A 90 18.92 0.05 14.38
N GLU A 91 20.13 0.15 14.95
CA GLU A 91 21.18 -0.85 14.76
C GLU A 91 20.73 -2.24 15.23
N GLN A 92 20.16 -2.33 16.44
CA GLN A 92 19.78 -3.61 17.05
C GLN A 92 18.65 -4.35 16.32
N TYR A 93 17.63 -3.65 15.84
CA TYR A 93 16.41 -4.27 15.29
C TYR A 93 16.29 -4.15 13.77
N HIS A 94 17.02 -3.23 13.15
CA HIS A 94 16.91 -2.94 11.72
C HIS A 94 18.25 -3.02 10.98
N GLY A 95 19.36 -3.26 11.67
CA GLY A 95 20.66 -3.59 11.08
C GLY A 95 21.27 -2.48 10.22
N ALA A 96 20.92 -1.23 10.52
CA ALA A 96 21.51 -0.04 9.89
C ALA A 96 22.99 0.12 10.26
#